data_AF-A0A5M4DES6-F1
#
_entry.id   AF-A0A5M4DES6-F1
#
_cell.length_a   1.000
_cell.length_b   1.000
_cell.length_c   1.000
_cell.angle_alpha   90.00
_cell.angle_beta   90.00
_cell.angle_gamma   90.00
#
_symmetry.space_group_name_H-M   'P 1'
#
loop_
_entity.id
_entity.type
_entity.pdbx_description
1 polymer ?
#
loop_
_entity_poly.entity_id
_entity_poly.type
_entity_poly.pdbx_seq_one_letter_code
_entity_poly.pdbx_strand_id
1 'polypeptide(L)'
;MYCEDCALWDSEAAKCKNGKLNPADWGGAVSVANVYGLRAICVFNDFRERLILSRAATCGESAAEPQDQCIVPTGSDNNTA
;
A
#
# COMPACT_ATOMS: atom_id res chain seq x y z
N MET A 1 18.39 -2.02 -5.33
CA MET A 1 18.43 -2.28 -6.79
C MET A 1 17.78 -1.12 -7.48
N TYR A 2 18.32 -0.67 -8.61
CA TYR A 2 17.64 0.32 -9.43
C TYR A 2 16.53 -0.36 -10.24
N CYS A 3 15.47 0.39 -10.57
CA CYS A 3 14.41 -0.13 -11.43
C CYS A 3 14.96 -0.58 -12.78
N GLU A 4 15.91 0.17 -13.34
CA GLU A 4 16.48 -0.06 -14.67
C GLU A 4 17.20 -1.41 -14.78
N ASP A 5 17.74 -1.92 -13.67
CA ASP A 5 18.43 -3.21 -13.60
C ASP A 5 17.45 -4.40 -13.42
N CYS A 6 16.16 -4.13 -13.22
CA CYS A 6 15.17 -5.16 -12.97
C CYS A 6 14.69 -5.80 -14.29
N ALA A 7 14.66 -7.13 -14.38
CA ALA A 7 14.13 -7.85 -15.55
C ALA A 7 12.66 -7.50 -15.88
N LEU A 8 11.92 -7.02 -14.88
CA LEU A 8 10.52 -6.59 -15.01
C LEU A 8 10.36 -5.11 -15.37
N TRP A 9 11.46 -4.37 -15.54
CA TRP A 9 11.43 -3.01 -16.03
C TRP A 9 11.17 -3.00 -17.54
N ASP A 10 10.30 -2.09 -17.94
CA ASP A 10 10.08 -1.70 -19.31
C ASP A 10 10.81 -0.38 -19.53
N SER A 11 11.95 -0.44 -20.22
CA SER A 11 12.78 0.72 -20.52
C SER A 11 12.13 1.67 -21.53
N GLU A 12 11.26 1.17 -22.40
CA GLU A 12 10.58 1.99 -23.40
C GLU A 12 9.45 2.81 -22.76
N ALA A 13 8.69 2.18 -21.86
CA ALA A 13 7.57 2.83 -21.17
C ALA A 13 7.94 3.41 -19.80
N ALA A 14 9.19 3.30 -19.38
CA ALA A 14 9.71 3.73 -18.08
C ALA A 14 8.83 3.27 -16.90
N LYS A 15 8.40 2.01 -16.90
CA LYS A 15 7.48 1.46 -15.89
C LYS A 15 7.74 -0.02 -15.60
N CYS A 16 7.15 -0.54 -14.52
CA CYS A 16 7.18 -1.97 -14.25
C CYS A 16 6.15 -2.72 -15.12
N LYS A 17 6.57 -3.80 -15.79
CA LYS A 17 5.72 -4.70 -16.59
C LYS A 17 4.60 -5.35 -15.78
N ASN A 18 4.84 -5.58 -14.49
CA ASN A 18 3.85 -6.19 -13.58
C ASN A 18 2.90 -5.16 -12.95
N GLY A 19 2.90 -3.90 -13.43
CA GLY A 19 2.05 -2.83 -12.92
C GLY A 19 2.37 -2.40 -11.49
N LYS A 20 3.56 -2.75 -10.97
CA LYS A 20 4.01 -2.29 -9.65
C LYS A 20 4.52 -0.85 -9.72
N LEU A 21 4.32 -0.14 -8.62
CA LEU A 21 4.79 1.23 -8.44
C LEU A 21 6.07 1.24 -7.61
N ASN A 22 7.02 2.11 -7.97
CA ASN A 22 8.27 2.32 -7.25
C ASN A 22 8.43 3.80 -6.86
N PRO A 23 7.74 4.27 -5.82
CA PRO A 23 7.83 5.65 -5.35
C PRO A 23 9.25 5.97 -4.87
N ALA A 24 9.73 7.17 -5.24
CA ALA A 24 11.10 7.63 -4.97
C ALA A 24 11.32 8.12 -3.54
N ASP A 25 10.24 8.49 -2.84
CA ASP A 25 10.28 8.99 -1.48
C ASP A 25 9.15 8.41 -0.61
N TRP A 26 9.28 8.64 0.70
CA TRP A 26 8.32 8.17 1.70
C TRP A 26 6.90 8.74 1.48
N GLY A 27 6.77 10.00 1.09
CA GLY A 27 5.47 10.63 0.88
C GLY A 27 4.72 10.02 -0.30
N GLY A 28 5.44 9.75 -1.39
CA GLY A 28 4.94 9.00 -2.54
C GLY A 28 4.54 7.57 -2.15
N ALA A 29 5.34 6.90 -1.32
CA ALA A 29 5.02 5.55 -0.84
C ALA A 29 3.75 5.51 0.02
N VAL A 30 3.58 6.46 0.94
CA VAL A 30 2.34 6.59 1.74
C VAL A 30 1.14 6.85 0.82
N SER A 31 1.27 7.77 -0.13
CA SER A 31 0.19 8.13 -1.06
C SER A 31 -0.24 6.93 -1.91
N VAL A 32 0.73 6.21 -2.50
CA VAL A 32 0.47 5.00 -3.27
C VAL A 32 -0.19 3.92 -2.40
N ALA A 33 0.30 3.71 -1.18
CA ALA A 33 -0.28 2.72 -0.27
C ALA A 33 -1.71 3.05 0.15
N ASN A 34 -2.07 4.34 0.24
CA ASN A 34 -3.41 4.78 0.60
C ASN A 34 -4.39 4.68 -0.57
N VAL A 35 -3.94 4.96 -1.80
CA VAL A 35 -4.80 4.92 -3.00
C VAL A 35 -4.91 3.51 -3.59
N TYR A 36 -3.78 2.82 -3.75
CA TYR A 36 -3.70 1.53 -4.46
C TYR A 36 -3.44 0.33 -3.53
N GLY A 37 -3.09 0.58 -2.27
CA GLY A 37 -2.74 -0.46 -1.31
C GLY A 37 -1.26 -0.88 -1.35
N LEU A 38 -0.80 -1.50 -0.27
CA LEU A 38 0.59 -1.96 -0.11
C LEU A 38 1.04 -2.96 -1.18
N ARG A 39 0.10 -3.76 -1.71
CA ARG A 39 0.40 -4.76 -2.75
C ARG A 39 0.76 -4.12 -4.08
N ALA A 40 0.41 -2.85 -4.31
CA ALA A 40 0.76 -2.13 -5.53
C ALA A 40 2.24 -1.69 -5.55
N ILE A 41 2.85 -1.54 -4.37
CA ILE A 41 4.26 -1.15 -4.24
C ILE A 41 5.16 -2.35 -4.56
N CYS A 42 6.25 -2.12 -5.29
CA CYS A 42 7.27 -3.12 -5.58
C CYS A 42 7.79 -3.77 -4.29
N VAL A 43 8.01 -5.09 -4.32
CA VAL A 43 8.52 -5.85 -3.16
C VAL A 43 9.94 -5.39 -2.74
N PHE A 44 10.71 -4.87 -3.70
CA PHE A 44 12.07 -4.38 -3.49
C PHE A 44 12.14 -2.87 -3.15
N ASN A 45 11.00 -2.20 -2.99
CA ASN A 45 11.00 -0.80 -2.56
C ASN A 45 11.24 -0.72 -1.05
N ASP A 46 12.24 0.05 -0.63
CA ASP A 46 12.67 0.16 0.77
C ASP A 46 11.56 0.69 1.71
N PHE A 47 10.64 1.48 1.18
CA PHE A 47 9.54 2.04 1.97
C PHE A 47 8.42 1.02 2.22
N ARG A 48 8.34 -0.07 1.43
CA ARG A 48 7.27 -1.06 1.55
C ARG A 48 7.25 -1.72 2.93
N GLU A 49 8.40 -2.16 3.41
CA GLU A 49 8.50 -2.87 4.69
C GLU A 49 8.12 -1.95 5.85
N ARG A 50 8.62 -0.71 5.81
CA ARG A 50 8.28 0.32 6.80
C ARG A 50 6.78 0.63 6.83
N LEU A 51 6.09 0.63 5.68
CA LEU A 51 4.64 0.81 5.60
C LEU A 51 3.85 -0.40 6.13
N ILE A 52 4.38 -1.62 6.00
CA ILE A 52 3.77 -2.81 6.60
C ILE A 52 3.83 -2.71 8.13
N LEU A 53 4.99 -2.36 8.67
CA LEU A 53 5.20 -2.21 10.11
C LEU A 53 4.32 -1.10 10.68
N SER A 54 4.21 0.05 10.02
CA SER A 54 3.37 1.15 10.51
C SER A 54 1.89 0.79 10.57
N ARG A 55 1.38 -0.01 9.62
CA ARG A 55 -0.01 -0.50 9.63
C ARG A 55 -0.24 -1.63 10.64
N ALA A 56 0.78 -2.44 10.92
CA ALA A 56 0.70 -3.46 11.97
C ALA A 56 0.63 -2.81 13.36
N ALA A 57 1.41 -1.75 13.60
CA ALA A 57 1.41 -1.00 14.86
C ALA A 57 0.06 -0.32 15.14
N THR A 58 -0.63 0.20 14.11
CA THR A 58 -1.97 0.78 14.30
C THR A 58 -3.05 -0.23 14.70
N CYS A 59 -2.80 -1.53 14.54
CA CYS A 59 -3.72 -2.59 14.92
C CYS A 59 -3.40 -3.22 16.29
N GLY A 60 -2.50 -2.63 17.08
CA GLY A 60 -2.00 -3.27 18.29
C GLY A 60 -1.51 -2.31 19.36
N GLU A 61 -2.36 -1.39 19.82
CA GLU A 61 -2.19 -0.70 21.10
C GLU A 61 -3.53 -0.15 21.60
N SER A 62 -4.48 -1.05 21.84
CA SER A 62 -5.55 -0.86 22.82
C SER A 62 -5.69 -2.18 23.57
N ALA A 63 -5.18 -2.21 24.80
CA ALA A 63 -5.43 -3.30 25.71
C ALA A 63 -6.96 -3.45 25.92
N ALA A 64 -7.44 -4.69 25.85
CA ALA A 64 -8.83 -5.14 26.03
C ALA A 64 -9.81 -4.88 24.86
N GLU A 65 -10.00 -5.88 23.99
CA GLU A 65 -11.27 -6.61 23.79
C GLU A 65 -11.18 -7.62 22.61
N PRO A 66 -11.98 -8.70 22.60
CA PRO A 66 -11.87 -9.78 21.63
C PRO A 66 -12.38 -9.39 20.24
N GLN A 67 -11.86 -10.10 19.26
CA GLN A 67 -11.77 -9.73 17.86
C GLN A 67 -13.07 -10.04 17.13
N ASP A 68 -13.90 -9.03 16.93
CA ASP A 68 -14.93 -9.05 15.91
C ASP A 68 -15.16 -7.59 15.49
N GLN A 69 -15.25 -7.30 14.19
CA GLN A 69 -15.51 -5.98 13.61
C GLN A 69 -14.31 -5.02 13.41
N CYS A 70 -13.37 -5.40 12.53
CA CYS A 70 -12.82 -4.40 11.60
C CYS A 70 -13.92 -4.06 10.57
N ILE A 71 -14.87 -3.19 10.93
CA ILE A 71 -15.87 -2.68 9.99
C ILE A 71 -15.15 -1.81 8.97
N VAL A 72 -15.05 -2.32 7.75
CA VAL A 72 -14.86 -1.49 6.56
C VAL A 72 -16.06 -0.53 6.47
N PRO A 73 -15.86 0.80 6.34
CA PRO A 73 -16.96 1.67 5.97
C PRO A 73 -17.28 1.42 4.49
N THR A 74 -18.12 0.41 4.21
CA THR A 74 -18.84 0.35 2.95
C THR A 74 -19.89 1.45 2.99
N GLY A 75 -19.76 2.39 2.05
CA GLY A 75 -20.50 3.64 2.05
C GLY A 75 -22.02 3.49 2.03
N SER A 76 -22.66 4.45 2.69
CA SER A 76 -23.67 5.33 2.10
C SER A 76 -24.75 4.67 1.23
N ASP A 77 -25.76 4.08 1.86
CA ASP A 77 -27.09 3.96 1.28
C ASP A 77 -27.99 5.06 1.87
N ASN A 78 -27.99 6.23 1.21
CA ASN A 78 -29.13 7.14 1.28
C ASN A 78 -30.22 6.56 0.38
N ASN A 79 -31.33 6.09 0.94
CA ASN A 79 -32.60 6.21 0.24
C ASN A 79 -33.77 6.30 1.23
N THR A 80 -34.24 7.54 1.34
CA THR A 80 -35.59 7.94 1.73
C THR A 80 -36.62 7.35 0.75
N ALA A 81 -37.62 6.66 1.28
CA ALA A 81 -39.01 6.70 0.80
C ALA A 81 -39.92 6.07 1.87
#